data_AF-A0A3S3HG39-F1
#
_entry.id   AF-A0A3S3HG39-F1
#
_cell.length_a   1.000
_cell.length_b   1.000
_cell.length_c   1.000
_cell.angle_alpha   90.00
_cell.angle_beta   90.00
_cell.angle_gamma   90.00
#
_symmetry.space_group_name_H-M   'P 1'
#
loop_
_entity.id
_entity.type
_entity.pdbx_description
1 polymer ?
#
loop_
_entity_poly.entity_id
_entity_poly.type
_entity_poly.pdbx_seq_one_letter_code
_entity_poly.pdbx_strand_id
1 'polypeptide(L)'
;MPDINRRRLLLGLAAGSTAAVAAAAFTIIDATAAPSVADAIPATREKTSLDAMLLDLPPEEAQRLRLEILAIIAAVKTMCARGDDFQTIRNFVRTRCQQNQMDWKRERGI
;
A
#
# COMPACT_ATOMS: atom_id res chain seq x y z
N MET A 1 10.16 45.27 -29.66
CA MET A 1 10.84 45.36 -28.35
C MET A 1 11.17 43.95 -27.88
N PRO A 2 12.46 43.62 -27.70
CA PRO A 2 12.89 42.32 -27.21
C PRO A 2 13.00 42.27 -25.67
N ASP A 3 12.99 41.05 -25.13
CA ASP A 3 13.70 40.64 -23.91
C ASP A 3 13.37 41.26 -22.55
N ILE A 4 12.21 40.93 -21.98
CA ILE A 4 12.04 40.91 -20.51
C ILE A 4 11.47 39.56 -20.02
N ASN A 5 10.61 38.90 -20.80
CA ASN A 5 9.95 37.67 -20.36
C ASN A 5 10.74 36.35 -20.57
N ARG A 6 11.88 36.34 -21.27
CA ARG A 6 12.71 35.12 -21.39
C ARG A 6 13.72 34.93 -20.27
N ARG A 7 14.13 36.01 -19.58
CA ARG A 7 15.13 35.94 -18.50
C ARG A 7 14.59 35.46 -17.17
N ARG A 8 13.27 35.46 -16.97
CA ARG A 8 12.63 35.02 -15.72
C ARG A 8 12.24 33.54 -15.70
N LEU A 9 12.33 32.85 -16.85
CA LEU A 9 12.05 31.41 -16.94
C LEU A 9 13.29 30.52 -16.77
N LEU A 10 14.50 31.10 -16.77
CA LEU A 10 15.77 30.37 -16.72
C LEU A 10 16.58 30.58 -15.42
N LEU A 11 16.02 31.27 -14.42
CA LEU A 11 16.70 31.59 -13.15
C LEU A 11 15.80 31.30 -11.94
N GLY A 12 15.31 30.06 -11.90
CA GLY A 12 14.54 29.51 -10.79
C GLY A 12 14.98 28.10 -10.46
N LEU A 13 16.27 27.95 -10.10
CA LEU A 13 16.76 27.01 -9.09
C LEU A 13 16.34 25.53 -9.30
N ALA A 14 17.07 24.73 -10.05
CA ALA A 14 18.29 24.06 -9.57
C ALA A 14 18.31 23.81 -8.04
N ALA A 15 17.44 22.91 -7.59
CA ALA A 15 17.72 21.97 -6.49
C ALA A 15 17.20 20.61 -7.00
N GLY A 16 18.02 19.62 -7.32
CA GLY A 16 19.19 19.20 -6.54
C GLY A 16 18.74 18.19 -5.51
N SER A 17 18.54 16.96 -6.00
CA SER A 17 18.82 15.70 -5.29
C SER A 17 17.77 15.07 -4.39
N THR A 18 17.71 13.74 -4.56
CA THR A 18 17.24 12.68 -3.66
C THR A 18 15.75 12.57 -3.43
N ALA A 19 15.08 11.82 -4.32
CA ALA A 19 14.00 10.95 -3.87
C ALA A 19 14.62 9.87 -2.98
N ALA A 20 14.69 10.14 -1.68
CA ALA A 20 14.92 9.11 -0.68
C ALA A 20 13.75 8.12 -0.80
N VAL A 21 14.02 6.96 -1.40
CA VAL A 21 13.12 5.81 -1.28
C VAL A 21 13.23 5.37 0.17
N ALA A 22 12.34 5.89 1.02
CA ALA A 22 12.14 5.35 2.34
C ALA A 22 11.61 3.93 2.17
N ALA A 23 12.52 2.95 2.24
CA ALA A 23 12.16 1.57 2.51
C ALA A 23 11.51 1.56 3.90
N ALA A 24 10.19 1.73 3.93
CA ALA A 24 9.41 1.57 5.14
C ALA A 24 9.44 0.07 5.48
N ALA A 25 10.39 -0.32 6.31
CA ALA A 25 10.39 -1.63 6.95
C ALA A 25 9.11 -1.74 7.77
N PHE A 26 8.15 -2.52 7.28
CA PHE A 26 6.89 -2.76 7.97
C PHE A 26 7.11 -3.88 9.00
N THR A 27 7.48 -3.51 10.22
CA THR A 27 7.38 -4.41 11.36
C THR A 27 5.93 -4.39 11.84
N ILE A 28 5.28 -5.57 11.82
CA ILE A 28 3.97 -5.77 12.43
C ILE A 28 4.18 -5.63 13.95
N ILE A 29 3.94 -4.45 14.51
CA ILE A 29 4.06 -4.21 15.94
C ILE A 29 2.86 -4.82 16.66
N ASP A 30 3.19 -5.87 17.42
CA ASP A 30 2.84 -6.16 18.80
C ASP A 30 1.53 -5.57 19.35
N ALA A 31 0.55 -6.46 19.52
CA ALA A 31 -0.70 -6.19 20.21
C ALA A 31 -0.46 -6.21 21.72
N THR A 32 -0.09 -5.07 22.29
CA THR A 32 -0.13 -4.88 23.74
C THR A 32 -1.46 -4.24 24.16
N ALA A 33 -2.13 -4.96 25.07
CA ALA A 33 -3.24 -4.59 25.95
C ALA A 33 -4.70 -4.74 25.43
N ALA A 34 -5.22 -5.96 25.54
CA ALA A 34 -6.51 -6.24 26.20
C ALA A 34 -6.51 -7.69 26.76
N PRO A 35 -6.86 -7.94 28.04
CA PRO A 35 -6.91 -9.29 28.57
C PRO A 35 -8.27 -9.96 28.30
N SER A 36 -8.20 -11.25 27.97
CA SER A 36 -9.24 -12.29 28.12
C SER A 36 -10.48 -12.21 27.23
N VAL A 37 -10.56 -13.08 26.20
CA VAL A 37 -11.30 -14.35 26.25
C VAL A 37 -10.59 -15.33 25.32
N ALA A 38 -10.28 -16.51 25.85
CA ALA A 38 -9.75 -17.64 25.12
C ALA A 38 -10.77 -18.13 24.08
N ASP A 39 -10.44 -17.99 22.80
CA ASP A 39 -10.66 -19.10 21.86
C ASP A 39 -9.66 -19.00 20.71
N ALA A 40 -9.13 -20.15 20.34
CA ALA A 40 -7.90 -20.30 19.59
C ALA A 40 -7.99 -19.72 18.17
N ILE A 41 -7.28 -18.63 17.88
CA ILE A 41 -6.71 -18.47 16.55
C ILE A 41 -5.44 -19.32 16.55
N PRO A 42 -5.36 -20.44 15.81
CA PRO A 42 -4.13 -21.21 15.73
C PRO A 42 -3.04 -20.31 15.13
N ALA A 43 -2.18 -19.82 16.00
CA ALA A 43 -1.01 -19.01 15.67
C ALA A 43 0.14 -19.87 15.10
N THR A 44 -0.20 -20.93 14.37
CA THR A 44 0.72 -21.79 13.60
C THR A 44 0.76 -21.43 12.12
N ARG A 45 0.29 -20.23 11.76
CA ARG A 45 0.55 -19.66 10.44
C ARG A 45 1.91 -18.99 10.50
N GLU A 46 2.92 -19.57 9.85
CA GLU A 46 4.19 -18.88 9.64
C GLU A 46 3.89 -17.45 9.15
N LYS A 47 4.22 -16.46 10.00
CA LYS A 47 4.08 -15.05 9.65
C LYS A 47 5.21 -14.70 8.69
N THR A 48 5.10 -15.16 7.45
CA THR A 48 5.91 -14.62 6.36
C THR A 48 5.49 -13.17 6.19
N SER A 49 6.46 -12.26 6.26
CA SER A 49 6.19 -10.84 6.04
C SER A 49 5.68 -10.65 4.60
N LEU A 50 4.84 -9.64 4.40
CA LEU A 50 4.41 -9.27 3.04
C LEU A 50 5.63 -9.07 2.13
N ASP A 51 6.67 -8.42 2.66
CA ASP A 51 7.91 -8.21 1.90
C ASP A 51 8.60 -9.51 1.51
N ALA A 52 8.62 -10.52 2.39
CA ALA A 52 9.16 -11.84 2.06
C ALA A 52 8.35 -12.52 0.96
N MET A 53 7.01 -12.44 1.01
CA MET A 53 6.15 -13.01 -0.03
C MET A 53 6.29 -12.32 -1.39
N LEU A 54 6.73 -11.06 -1.40
CA LEU A 54 6.89 -10.27 -2.62
C LEU A 54 8.30 -10.38 -3.23
N LEU A 55 9.26 -11.02 -2.55
CA LEU A 55 10.61 -11.23 -3.09
C LEU A 55 10.64 -12.17 -4.29
N ASP A 56 9.70 -13.11 -4.35
CA ASP A 56 9.61 -14.11 -5.43
C ASP A 56 8.96 -13.56 -6.71
N LEU A 57 8.51 -12.31 -6.70
CA LEU A 57 7.86 -11.65 -7.83
C LEU A 57 8.82 -10.71 -8.56
N PRO A 58 8.58 -10.46 -9.87
CA PRO A 58 9.26 -9.39 -10.58
C PRO A 58 9.12 -8.05 -9.82
N PRO A 59 10.17 -7.21 -9.79
CA PRO A 59 10.21 -6.03 -8.93
C PRO A 59 9.08 -5.04 -9.21
N GLU A 60 8.67 -4.91 -10.47
CA GLU A 60 7.56 -4.06 -10.89
C GLU A 60 6.22 -4.56 -10.34
N GLU A 61 5.97 -5.88 -10.42
CA GLU A 61 4.76 -6.53 -9.94
C GLU A 61 4.69 -6.50 -8.41
N ALA A 62 5.81 -6.78 -7.75
CA ALA A 62 5.97 -6.69 -6.32
C ALA A 62 5.65 -5.28 -5.82
N GLN A 63 6.23 -4.24 -6.45
CA GLN A 63 6.01 -2.86 -6.06
C GLN A 63 4.55 -2.44 -6.24
N ARG A 64 3.92 -2.85 -7.34
CA ARG A 64 2.51 -2.57 -7.55
C ARG A 64 1.63 -3.23 -6.49
N LEU A 65 1.86 -4.50 -6.18
CA LEU A 65 1.12 -5.20 -5.13
C LEU A 65 1.33 -4.56 -3.75
N ARG A 66 2.55 -4.08 -3.44
CA ARG A 66 2.78 -3.29 -2.21
C ARG A 66 1.86 -2.08 -2.13
N LEU A 67 1.81 -1.28 -3.18
CA LEU A 67 1.01 -0.05 -3.22
C LEU A 67 -0.49 -0.36 -3.05
N GLU A 68 -1.00 -1.37 -3.74
CA GLU A 68 -2.40 -1.77 -3.65
C GLU A 68 -2.77 -2.31 -2.26
N ILE A 69 -1.92 -3.15 -1.66
CA ILE A 69 -2.16 -3.69 -0.32
C ILE A 69 -2.14 -2.57 0.72
N LEU A 70 -1.18 -1.64 0.62
CA LEU A 70 -1.11 -0.48 1.51
C LEU A 70 -2.36 0.41 1.38
N ALA A 71 -2.85 0.64 0.15
CA ALA A 71 -4.06 1.42 -0.09
C ALA A 71 -5.31 0.73 0.52
N ILE A 72 -5.44 -0.58 0.36
CA ILE A 72 -6.53 -1.35 0.97
C ILE A 72 -6.47 -1.24 2.49
N ILE A 73 -5.30 -1.44 3.10
CA ILE A 73 -5.13 -1.34 4.55
C ILE A 73 -5.47 0.07 5.05
N ALA A 74 -5.01 1.11 4.36
CA ALA A 74 -5.31 2.50 4.73
C ALA A 74 -6.82 2.77 4.72
N ALA A 75 -7.52 2.34 3.67
CA ALA A 75 -8.98 2.47 3.59
C ALA A 75 -9.70 1.68 4.70
N VAL A 76 -9.27 0.45 4.98
CA VAL A 76 -9.82 -0.36 6.09
C VAL A 76 -9.63 0.36 7.43
N LYS A 77 -8.47 0.96 7.69
CA LYS A 77 -8.26 1.75 8.93
C LYS A 77 -9.25 2.90 9.03
N THR A 78 -9.54 3.61 7.94
CA THR A 78 -10.56 4.67 7.91
C THR A 78 -11.96 4.13 8.16
N MET A 79 -12.31 2.99 7.57
CA MET A 79 -13.61 2.32 7.76
C MET A 79 -13.80 1.88 9.21
N CYS A 80 -12.77 1.27 9.82
CA CYS A 80 -12.77 0.92 11.23
C CYS A 80 -12.94 2.17 12.12
N ALA A 81 -12.23 3.26 11.84
CA ALA A 81 -12.34 4.50 12.60
C ALA A 81 -13.72 5.15 12.49
N ARG A 82 -14.42 4.96 11.36
CA ARG A 82 -15.81 5.38 11.16
C ARG A 82 -16.82 4.49 11.89
N GLY A 83 -16.42 3.29 12.29
CA GLY A 83 -17.31 2.29 12.89
C GLY A 83 -18.10 1.47 11.88
N ASP A 84 -17.60 1.34 10.65
CA ASP A 84 -18.21 0.44 9.67
C ASP A 84 -18.18 -1.01 10.19
N ASP A 85 -19.23 -1.77 9.91
CA ASP A 85 -19.31 -3.16 10.32
C ASP A 85 -18.33 -4.05 9.53
N PHE A 86 -18.00 -5.20 10.12
CA PHE A 86 -17.05 -6.15 9.54
C PHE A 86 -17.48 -6.66 8.15
N GLN A 87 -18.77 -6.82 7.90
CA GLN A 87 -19.25 -7.33 6.61
C GLN A 87 -19.06 -6.28 5.52
N THR A 88 -19.30 -5.01 5.82
CA THR A 88 -19.01 -3.88 4.92
C THR A 88 -17.52 -3.80 4.59
N ILE A 89 -16.65 -3.88 5.61
CA ILE A 89 -15.19 -3.88 5.44
C ILE A 89 -14.74 -5.09 4.60
N ARG A 90 -15.26 -6.28 4.90
CA ARG A 90 -14.95 -7.51 4.15
C ARG A 90 -15.36 -7.41 2.69
N ASN A 91 -16.54 -6.86 2.41
CA ASN A 91 -17.04 -6.67 1.05
C ASN A 91 -16.18 -5.66 0.28
N PHE A 92 -15.73 -4.58 0.93
CA PHE A 92 -14.79 -3.63 0.35
C PHE A 92 -13.49 -4.32 -0.06
N VAL A 93 -12.85 -5.05 0.84
CA VAL A 93 -11.59 -5.77 0.56
C VAL A 93 -11.78 -6.76 -0.59
N ARG A 94 -12.84 -7.56 -0.57
CA ARG A 94 -13.17 -8.51 -1.66
C ARG A 94 -13.27 -7.80 -3.01
N THR A 95 -14.00 -6.68 -3.04
CA THR A 95 -14.23 -5.91 -4.27
C THR A 95 -12.93 -5.35 -4.83
N ARG A 96 -12.06 -4.79 -3.97
CA ARG A 96 -10.74 -4.28 -4.38
C ARG A 96 -9.85 -5.38 -4.94
N CYS A 97 -9.81 -6.55 -4.30
CA CYS A 97 -9.05 -7.69 -4.80
C CYS A 97 -9.55 -8.16 -6.18
N GLN A 98 -10.87 -8.22 -6.39
CA GLN A 98 -11.46 -8.58 -7.68
C GLN A 98 -11.13 -7.56 -8.78
N GLN A 99 -11.22 -6.26 -8.48
CA GLN A 99 -10.83 -5.19 -9.41
C GLN A 99 -9.37 -5.33 -9.84
N ASN A 100 -8.46 -5.48 -8.87
CA ASN A 100 -7.02 -5.65 -9.18
C ASN A 100 -6.75 -6.89 -10.05
N GLN A 101 -7.48 -7.98 -9.82
CA GLN A 101 -7.39 -9.17 -10.68
C GLN A 101 -7.87 -8.91 -12.10
N MET A 102 -8.93 -8.13 -12.28
CA MET A 102 -9.46 -7.79 -13.60
C MET A 102 -8.55 -6.82 -14.34
N ASP A 103 -8.00 -5.83 -13.64
CA ASP A 103 -7.04 -4.87 -14.21
C ASP A 103 -5.77 -5.60 -14.65
N TRP A 104 -5.30 -6.54 -13.84
CA TRP A 104 -4.18 -7.41 -14.19
C TRP A 104 -4.40 -8.21 -15.47
N LYS A 105 -5.58 -8.83 -15.60
CA LYS A 105 -5.95 -9.59 -16.80
C LYS A 105 -6.00 -8.69 -18.03
N ARG A 106 -6.61 -7.50 -17.91
CA ARG A 106 -6.70 -6.51 -18.99
C ARG A 106 -5.33 -6.08 -19.50
N GLU A 107 -4.40 -5.80 -18.61
CA GLU A 107 -3.05 -5.39 -18.99
C GLU A 107 -2.25 -6.50 -19.68
N ARG A 108 -2.52 -7.76 -19.32
CA ARG A 108 -1.90 -8.92 -19.95
C ARG A 108 -2.65 -9.43 -21.18
N GLY A 109 -3.78 -8.80 -21.55
CA GLY A 109 -4.61 -9.21 -22.68
C GLY A 109 -5.27 -10.58 -22.51
N ILE A 110 -5.56 -10.99 -21.28
CA ILE A 110 -6.16 -12.29 -20.89
C ILE A 110 -7.66 -12.14 -20.59
#